data_AF-A0A4R7PC17-F1
#
_entry.id   AF-A0A4R7PC17-F1
#
_cell.length_a   1.000
_cell.length_b   1.000
_cell.length_c   1.000
_cell.angle_alpha   90.00
_cell.angle_beta   90.00
_cell.angle_gamma   90.00
#
_symmetry.space_group_name_H-M   'P 1'
#
loop_
_entity.id
_entity.type
_entity.pdbx_description
1 polymer ?
#
loop_
_entity_poly.entity_id
_entity_poly.type
_entity_poly.pdbx_seq_one_letter_code
_entity_poly.pdbx_strand_id
1 'polypeptide(L)'
;MTRLAARAEVLKLCRTLGADPEQLCFLERLPAEQVRELRRAVYDRFFLFDRKLFDRVTRAFRRLPFWVGAWMARMAGPLLTARVAGDLPAKQAARMAQRLPPAFVADVCLYLDPRCAHDLIHALPTAAILPIALELLRRRDWITTGRFVDFLPDEAIRAVLEHIENDEMLLRISFFVESPNRLDHVVHLMPAERLRQAILLAVDESRDLLTEVMSLIIHVSYALKRELGDLAAAQDEAVLDRVVEAAHAQQLWTDLLPAISVLSENAQHKVVNLPILREEPAVLVSILDAAHRDALWGDVLPLVRYMDEPMRIAVARFAENLPTDALDGAADAALLGEHWEALLDIARRIPEPRQRAWAAIVKGYGEVDPDLLERIARRAGELGFGHAFEAESATAAALA
;
A
#
# COMPACT_ATOMS: atom_id res chain seq x y z
N MET A 1 5.43 7.13 -3.83
CA MET A 1 4.73 7.07 -2.51
C MET A 1 3.24 7.24 -2.75
N THR A 2 2.42 6.49 -2.04
CA THR A 2 1.12 6.07 -2.56
C THR A 2 0.01 7.03 -2.17
N ARG A 3 -0.83 7.43 -3.14
CA ARG A 3 -1.95 8.35 -2.91
C ARG A 3 -3.00 7.76 -1.95
N LEU A 4 -3.11 6.43 -1.94
CA LEU A 4 -4.03 5.69 -1.08
C LEU A 4 -3.66 5.76 0.40
N ALA A 5 -2.36 5.68 0.71
CA ALA A 5 -1.87 5.84 2.08
C ALA A 5 -2.19 7.24 2.64
N ALA A 6 -1.97 8.27 1.82
CA ALA A 6 -2.27 9.65 2.20
C ALA A 6 -3.77 9.84 2.46
N ARG A 7 -4.64 9.31 1.58
CA ARG A 7 -6.09 9.33 1.76
C ARG A 7 -6.54 8.67 3.07
N ALA A 8 -5.98 7.52 3.43
CA ALA A 8 -6.29 6.85 4.69
C ALA A 8 -5.96 7.75 5.91
N GLU A 9 -4.80 8.41 5.90
CA GLU A 9 -4.40 9.32 6.98
C GLU A 9 -5.23 10.61 7.02
N VAL A 10 -5.64 11.14 5.85
CA VAL A 10 -6.56 12.28 5.75
C VAL A 10 -7.92 11.93 6.36
N LEU A 11 -8.50 10.76 6.04
CA LEU A 11 -9.77 10.33 6.63
C LEU A 11 -9.68 10.20 8.17
N LYS A 12 -8.58 9.65 8.68
CA LYS A 12 -8.31 9.58 10.13
C LYS A 12 -8.21 10.98 10.76
N LEU A 13 -7.56 11.92 10.07
CA LEU A 13 -7.42 13.31 10.52
C LEU A 13 -8.76 14.06 10.51
N CYS A 14 -9.56 13.91 9.44
CA CYS A 14 -10.92 14.46 9.34
C CYS A 14 -11.76 14.05 10.56
N ARG A 15 -11.72 12.75 10.89
CA ARG A 15 -12.44 12.22 12.06
C ARG A 15 -11.93 12.79 13.39
N THR A 16 -10.61 13.01 13.51
CA THR A 16 -10.01 13.63 14.70
C THR A 16 -10.45 15.08 14.87
N LEU A 17 -10.58 15.82 13.76
CA LEU A 17 -10.98 17.22 13.73
C LEU A 17 -12.51 17.43 13.71
N GLY A 18 -13.30 16.38 13.45
CA GLY A 18 -14.72 16.50 13.17
C GLY A 18 -15.00 17.27 11.86
N ALA A 19 -14.08 17.21 10.90
CA ALA A 19 -14.15 17.89 9.62
C ALA A 19 -14.65 16.96 8.50
N ASP A 20 -15.17 17.56 7.43
CA ASP A 20 -15.57 16.84 6.22
C ASP A 20 -14.33 16.43 5.40
N PRO A 21 -14.24 15.19 4.88
CA PRO A 21 -13.20 14.77 3.94
C PRO A 21 -12.90 15.76 2.80
N GLU A 22 -13.92 16.42 2.25
CA GLU A 22 -13.72 17.38 1.15
C GLU A 22 -12.89 18.59 1.56
N GLN A 23 -12.95 18.98 2.84
CA GLN A 23 -12.20 20.13 3.36
C GLN A 23 -10.70 19.85 3.49
N LEU A 24 -10.30 18.59 3.63
CA LEU A 24 -8.91 18.18 3.83
C LEU A 24 -8.33 17.39 2.66
N CYS A 25 -9.07 17.23 1.55
CA CYS A 25 -8.64 16.46 0.38
C CYS A 25 -7.33 16.97 -0.24
N PHE A 26 -7.00 18.26 -0.06
CA PHE A 26 -5.75 18.84 -0.54
C PHE A 26 -4.50 18.23 0.12
N LEU A 27 -4.64 17.64 1.32
CA LEU A 27 -3.56 16.96 2.04
C LEU A 27 -3.21 15.59 1.44
N GLU A 28 -4.06 15.00 0.58
CA GLU A 28 -3.76 13.73 -0.10
C GLU A 28 -2.57 13.82 -1.05
N ARG A 29 -2.12 15.05 -1.37
CA ARG A 29 -0.92 15.32 -2.18
C ARG A 29 0.38 15.21 -1.38
N LEU A 30 0.30 15.15 -0.05
CA LEU A 30 1.45 15.05 0.83
C LEU A 30 1.82 13.58 1.09
N PRO A 31 3.09 13.28 1.41
CA PRO A 31 3.48 11.95 1.87
C PRO A 31 2.66 11.52 3.09
N ALA A 32 2.19 10.27 3.10
CA ALA A 32 1.34 9.73 4.16
C ALA A 32 1.97 9.85 5.56
N GLU A 33 3.29 9.68 5.68
CA GLU A 33 4.00 9.85 6.95
C GLU A 33 3.90 11.30 7.47
N GLN A 34 3.95 12.31 6.61
CA GLN A 34 3.79 13.71 7.02
C GLN A 34 2.36 14.00 7.49
N VAL A 35 1.36 13.45 6.80
CA VAL A 35 -0.05 13.57 7.23
C VAL A 35 -0.27 12.87 8.57
N ARG A 36 0.38 11.71 8.77
CA ARG A 36 0.37 10.98 10.04
C ARG A 36 1.04 11.77 11.15
N GLU A 37 2.18 12.39 10.92
CA GLU A 37 2.85 13.29 11.86
C GLU A 37 1.98 14.49 12.22
N LEU A 38 1.34 15.12 11.23
CA LEU A 38 0.38 16.20 11.47
C LEU A 38 -0.77 15.72 12.36
N ARG A 39 -1.36 14.56 12.05
CA ARG A 39 -2.43 13.97 12.87
C ARG A 39 -1.99 13.72 14.30
N ARG A 40 -0.79 13.18 14.50
CA ARG A 40 -0.19 12.98 15.82
C ARG A 40 -0.02 14.31 16.56
N ALA A 41 0.53 15.33 15.90
CA ALA A 41 0.73 16.66 16.50
C ALA A 41 -0.58 17.35 16.87
N VAL A 42 -1.61 17.24 16.01
CA VAL A 42 -2.96 17.74 16.27
C VAL A 42 -3.55 17.06 17.50
N TYR A 43 -3.44 15.74 17.57
CA TYR A 43 -3.91 14.98 18.73
C TYR A 43 -3.17 15.38 20.01
N ASP A 44 -1.83 15.41 19.97
CA ASP A 44 -0.99 15.80 21.09
C ASP A 44 -1.36 17.22 21.57
N ARG A 45 -1.67 18.14 20.65
CA ARG A 45 -2.13 19.48 21.01
C ARG A 45 -3.49 19.48 21.69
N PHE A 46 -4.47 18.73 21.19
CA PHE A 46 -5.79 18.58 21.83
C PHE A 46 -5.70 17.91 23.20
N PHE A 47 -4.74 17.02 23.40
CA PHE A 47 -4.52 16.33 24.66
C PHE A 47 -3.75 17.21 25.67
N LEU A 48 -2.70 17.91 25.23
CA LEU A 48 -1.88 18.78 26.07
C LEU A 48 -2.63 20.03 26.57
N PHE A 49 -3.61 20.53 25.81
CA PHE A 49 -4.34 21.77 26.16
C PHE A 49 -5.10 21.65 27.50
N ASP A 50 -5.49 20.44 27.92
CA ASP A 50 -6.37 20.25 29.08
C ASP A 50 -5.76 19.45 30.26
N ARG A 51 -4.49 19.05 30.18
CA ARG A 51 -3.85 18.10 31.12
C ARG A 51 -3.98 18.51 32.60
N LYS A 52 -3.86 19.80 32.92
CA LYS A 52 -3.98 20.32 34.30
C LYS A 52 -5.41 20.28 34.88
N LEU A 53 -6.43 20.37 34.03
CA LEU A 53 -7.83 20.26 34.43
C LEU A 53 -8.17 18.79 34.70
N PHE A 54 -7.74 17.90 33.81
CA PHE A 54 -7.99 16.47 33.93
C PHE A 54 -7.16 15.81 35.03
N ASP A 55 -5.93 16.23 35.31
CA ASP A 55 -5.13 15.73 36.45
C ASP A 55 -5.83 15.90 37.81
N ARG A 56 -6.65 16.95 37.96
CA ARG A 56 -7.44 17.16 39.19
C ARG A 56 -8.63 16.20 39.25
N VAL A 57 -9.31 15.99 38.13
CA VAL A 57 -10.42 15.06 38.00
C VAL A 57 -9.94 13.61 38.21
N THR A 58 -8.86 13.20 37.55
CA THR A 58 -8.25 11.88 37.67
C THR A 58 -7.85 11.57 39.11
N ARG A 59 -7.27 12.52 39.85
CA ARG A 59 -6.95 12.35 41.29
C ARG A 59 -8.18 12.12 42.15
N ALA A 60 -9.31 12.75 41.84
CA ALA A 60 -10.57 12.51 42.52
C ALA A 60 -11.12 11.10 42.20
N PHE A 61 -11.07 10.70 40.92
CA PHE A 61 -11.52 9.38 40.46
C PHE A 61 -10.71 8.21 41.04
N ARG A 62 -9.40 8.39 41.29
CA ARG A 62 -8.54 7.34 41.91
C ARG A 62 -9.05 6.86 43.27
N ARG A 63 -9.81 7.67 44.00
CA ARG A 63 -10.34 7.32 45.32
C ARG A 63 -11.78 6.78 45.28
N LEU A 64 -12.42 6.84 44.12
CA LEU A 64 -13.80 6.39 43.97
C LEU A 64 -13.90 4.88 43.78
N PRO A 65 -14.92 4.22 44.36
CA PRO A 65 -15.27 2.86 44.02
C PRO A 65 -15.56 2.75 42.51
N PHE A 66 -15.14 1.64 41.89
CA PHE A 66 -15.24 1.45 40.43
C PHE A 66 -16.68 1.56 39.89
N TRP A 67 -17.69 1.19 40.68
CA TRP A 67 -19.09 1.29 40.27
C TRP A 67 -19.60 2.74 40.22
N VAL A 68 -19.17 3.59 41.17
CA VAL A 68 -19.46 5.05 41.15
C VAL A 68 -18.76 5.69 39.96
N GLY A 69 -17.50 5.31 39.74
CA GLY A 69 -16.73 5.80 38.60
C GLY A 69 -17.40 5.46 37.26
N ALA A 70 -17.88 4.22 37.09
CA ALA A 70 -18.58 3.80 35.86
C ALA A 70 -19.91 4.56 35.67
N TRP A 71 -20.66 4.79 36.74
CA TRP A 71 -21.88 5.60 36.68
C TRP A 71 -21.58 7.06 36.29
N MET A 72 -20.58 7.68 36.91
CA MET A 72 -20.16 9.05 36.58
C MET A 72 -19.64 9.17 35.14
N ALA A 73 -18.90 8.18 34.65
CA ALA A 73 -18.42 8.15 33.27
C ALA A 73 -19.59 8.21 32.28
N ARG A 74 -20.65 7.42 32.51
CA ARG A 74 -21.86 7.47 31.68
C ARG A 74 -22.53 8.84 31.68
N MET A 75 -22.58 9.51 32.82
CA MET A 75 -23.16 10.84 32.93
C MET A 75 -22.31 11.93 32.27
N ALA A 76 -20.98 11.83 32.36
CA ALA A 76 -20.05 12.77 31.73
C ALA A 76 -20.05 12.64 30.20
N GLY A 77 -20.49 11.48 29.68
CA GLY A 77 -20.55 11.20 28.26
C GLY A 77 -19.24 10.64 27.68
N PRO A 78 -19.25 10.23 26.40
CA PRO A 78 -18.16 9.47 25.81
C PRO A 78 -16.84 10.24 25.69
N LEU A 79 -16.90 11.50 25.27
CA LEU A 79 -15.73 12.36 25.08
C LEU A 79 -14.92 12.54 26.37
N LEU A 80 -15.59 12.94 27.46
CA LEU A 80 -14.93 13.15 28.76
C LEU A 80 -14.42 11.84 29.34
N THR A 81 -15.17 10.75 29.14
CA THR A 81 -14.74 9.41 29.56
C THR A 81 -13.45 9.00 28.83
N ALA A 82 -13.37 9.20 27.52
CA ALA A 82 -12.18 8.87 26.73
C ALA A 82 -10.96 9.67 27.20
N ARG A 83 -11.13 10.98 27.44
CA ARG A 83 -10.07 11.88 27.93
C ARG A 83 -9.48 11.40 29.26
N VAL A 84 -10.34 10.99 30.19
CA VAL A 84 -9.92 10.56 31.53
C VAL A 84 -9.39 9.12 31.53
N ALA A 85 -9.86 8.27 30.62
CA ALA A 85 -9.53 6.84 30.60
C ALA A 85 -8.02 6.58 30.48
N GLY A 86 -7.30 7.37 29.69
CA GLY A 86 -5.85 7.23 29.49
C GLY A 86 -5.00 7.60 30.70
N ASP A 87 -5.52 8.43 31.62
CA ASP A 87 -4.77 8.91 32.79
C ASP A 87 -5.06 8.11 34.09
N LEU A 88 -6.06 7.22 34.04
CA LEU A 88 -6.43 6.35 35.15
C LEU A 88 -5.51 5.14 35.24
N PRO A 89 -5.25 4.61 36.46
CA PRO A 89 -4.54 3.35 36.59
C PRO A 89 -5.23 2.22 35.81
N ALA A 90 -4.50 1.54 34.94
CA ALA A 90 -5.04 0.57 33.97
C ALA A 90 -6.01 -0.45 34.60
N LYS A 91 -5.65 -1.06 35.73
CA LYS A 91 -6.51 -2.04 36.43
C LYS A 91 -7.84 -1.44 36.91
N GLN A 92 -7.84 -0.19 37.33
CA GLN A 92 -9.05 0.49 37.79
C GLN A 92 -9.94 0.83 36.59
N ALA A 93 -9.36 1.43 35.54
CA ALA A 93 -10.07 1.76 34.32
C ALA A 93 -10.64 0.50 33.63
N ALA A 94 -9.91 -0.62 33.62
CA ALA A 94 -10.38 -1.88 33.05
C ALA A 94 -11.60 -2.42 33.82
N ARG A 95 -11.59 -2.36 35.16
CA ARG A 95 -12.75 -2.76 35.98
C ARG A 95 -13.96 -1.85 35.77
N MET A 96 -13.74 -0.56 35.56
CA MET A 96 -14.81 0.39 35.24
C MET A 96 -15.41 0.10 33.87
N ALA A 97 -14.56 -0.08 32.85
CA ALA A 97 -14.96 -0.39 31.49
C ALA A 97 -15.80 -1.68 31.40
N GLN A 98 -15.45 -2.73 32.16
CA GLN A 98 -16.22 -3.98 32.26
C GLN A 98 -17.66 -3.80 32.79
N ARG A 99 -17.98 -2.67 33.43
CA ARG A 99 -19.32 -2.35 33.94
C ARG A 99 -20.11 -1.42 33.03
N LEU A 100 -19.46 -0.86 32.01
CA LEU A 100 -20.09 0.02 31.04
C LEU A 100 -20.76 -0.81 29.93
N PRO A 101 -21.91 -0.37 29.39
CA PRO A 101 -22.50 -1.05 28.24
C PRO A 101 -21.56 -1.02 27.03
N PRO A 102 -21.47 -2.11 26.23
CA PRO A 102 -20.62 -2.15 25.05
C PRO A 102 -20.89 -1.00 24.08
N ALA A 103 -22.16 -0.64 23.87
CA ALA A 103 -22.56 0.50 23.04
C ALA A 103 -21.96 1.84 23.49
N PHE A 104 -21.89 2.08 24.80
CA PHE A 104 -21.30 3.30 25.32
C PHE A 104 -19.77 3.26 25.23
N VAL A 105 -19.15 2.10 25.48
CA VAL A 105 -17.68 1.98 25.35
C VAL A 105 -17.27 2.13 23.88
N ALA A 106 -18.07 1.64 22.93
CA ALA A 106 -17.86 1.90 21.51
C ALA A 106 -17.87 3.41 21.18
N ASP A 107 -18.79 4.19 21.78
CA ASP A 107 -18.79 5.65 21.65
C ASP A 107 -17.53 6.29 22.26
N VAL A 108 -17.03 5.74 23.38
CA VAL A 108 -15.79 6.21 24.02
C VAL A 108 -14.59 5.96 23.11
N CYS A 109 -14.53 4.80 22.44
CA CYS A 109 -13.44 4.45 21.53
C CYS A 109 -13.27 5.45 20.36
N LEU A 110 -14.34 6.13 19.96
CA LEU A 110 -14.29 7.18 18.92
C LEU A 110 -13.31 8.30 19.27
N TYR A 111 -13.27 8.67 20.54
CA TYR A 111 -12.50 9.81 21.06
C TYR A 111 -11.21 9.38 21.76
N LEU A 112 -11.05 8.09 22.03
CA LEU A 112 -9.89 7.53 22.71
C LEU A 112 -8.74 7.34 21.71
N ASP A 113 -7.54 7.76 22.10
CA ASP A 113 -6.32 7.32 21.43
C ASP A 113 -5.84 6.02 22.09
N PRO A 114 -5.80 4.91 21.32
CA PRO A 114 -5.37 3.63 21.86
C PRO A 114 -3.91 3.63 22.33
N ARG A 115 -3.06 4.54 21.82
CA ARG A 115 -1.66 4.71 22.30
C ARG A 115 -1.61 5.11 23.76
N CYS A 116 -2.47 6.03 24.18
CA CYS A 116 -2.55 6.49 25.56
C CYS A 116 -3.24 5.46 26.47
N ALA A 117 -4.05 4.57 25.89
CA ALA A 117 -4.82 3.56 26.61
C ALA A 117 -4.21 2.15 26.52
N HIS A 118 -2.98 1.99 26.04
CA HIS A 118 -2.32 0.70 25.82
C HIS A 118 -2.46 -0.24 27.03
N ASP A 119 -2.02 0.21 28.22
CA ASP A 119 -2.05 -0.61 29.44
C ASP A 119 -3.47 -0.95 29.89
N LEU A 120 -4.42 -0.05 29.66
CA LEU A 120 -5.84 -0.28 29.92
C LEU A 120 -6.39 -1.38 29.00
N ILE A 121 -6.10 -1.29 27.70
CA ILE A 121 -6.55 -2.26 26.70
C ILE A 121 -6.00 -3.65 27.03
N HIS A 122 -4.71 -3.76 27.37
CA HIS A 122 -4.09 -5.02 27.79
C HIS A 122 -4.62 -5.57 29.12
N ALA A 123 -5.12 -4.71 30.02
CA ALA A 123 -5.71 -5.14 31.27
C ALA A 123 -7.17 -5.63 31.14
N LEU A 124 -7.81 -5.42 29.99
CA LEU A 124 -9.17 -5.91 29.73
C LEU A 124 -9.17 -7.40 29.37
N PRO A 125 -10.06 -8.21 29.98
CA PRO A 125 -10.22 -9.60 29.55
C PRO A 125 -10.89 -9.65 28.17
N THR A 126 -10.57 -10.67 27.38
CA THR A 126 -11.16 -10.90 26.04
C THR A 126 -12.69 -10.89 26.07
N ALA A 127 -13.31 -11.46 27.10
CA ALA A 127 -14.76 -11.47 27.28
C ALA A 127 -15.39 -10.06 27.39
N ALA A 128 -14.62 -9.05 27.77
CA ALA A 128 -15.05 -7.65 27.79
C ALA A 128 -14.77 -6.95 26.46
N ILE A 129 -13.67 -7.27 25.78
CA ILE A 129 -13.29 -6.69 24.49
C ILE A 129 -14.25 -7.13 23.38
N LEU A 130 -14.56 -8.43 23.31
CA LEU A 130 -15.37 -9.02 22.25
C LEU A 130 -16.70 -8.29 22.01
N PRO A 131 -17.58 -8.06 23.00
CA PRO A 131 -18.85 -7.37 22.76
C PRO A 131 -18.67 -5.90 22.33
N ILE A 132 -17.57 -5.25 22.71
CA ILE A 132 -17.26 -3.87 22.27
C ILE A 132 -16.85 -3.89 20.79
N ALA A 133 -15.97 -4.82 20.40
CA ALA A 133 -15.54 -5.00 19.02
C ALA A 133 -16.73 -5.35 18.11
N LEU A 134 -17.59 -6.30 18.51
CA LEU A 134 -18.79 -6.66 17.76
C LEU A 134 -19.75 -5.47 17.58
N GLU A 135 -19.87 -4.60 18.57
CA GLU A 135 -20.68 -3.40 18.47
C GLU A 135 -20.09 -2.38 17.49
N LEU A 136 -18.76 -2.20 17.44
CA LEU A 136 -18.10 -1.36 16.43
C LEU A 136 -18.28 -1.94 15.02
N LEU A 137 -18.16 -3.26 14.86
CA LEU A 137 -18.39 -3.96 13.58
C LEU A 137 -19.84 -3.83 13.12
N ARG A 138 -20.81 -3.99 14.04
CA ARG A 138 -22.24 -3.82 13.76
C ARG A 138 -22.55 -2.40 13.27
N ARG A 139 -21.86 -1.40 13.80
CA ARG A 139 -21.96 0.01 13.38
C ARG A 139 -21.19 0.34 12.10
N ARG A 140 -20.43 -0.61 11.55
CA ARG A 140 -19.53 -0.42 10.41
C ARG A 140 -18.47 0.66 10.67
N ASP A 141 -18.02 0.78 11.91
CA ASP A 141 -16.97 1.73 12.27
C ASP A 141 -15.58 1.16 12.00
N TRP A 142 -15.22 1.09 10.72
CA TRP A 142 -13.96 0.51 10.25
C TRP A 142 -12.74 1.31 10.71
N ILE A 143 -12.87 2.64 10.76
CA ILE A 143 -11.79 3.56 11.16
C ILE A 143 -11.40 3.30 12.61
N THR A 144 -12.39 3.30 13.50
CA THR A 144 -12.13 3.07 14.93
C THR A 144 -11.65 1.65 15.16
N THR A 145 -12.26 0.67 14.51
CA THR A 145 -11.84 -0.73 14.64
C THR A 145 -10.37 -0.91 14.22
N GLY A 146 -9.98 -0.43 13.03
CA GLY A 146 -8.62 -0.55 12.51
C GLY A 146 -7.56 0.11 13.42
N ARG A 147 -7.88 1.26 14.02
CA ARG A 147 -6.97 1.94 14.97
C ARG A 147 -6.65 1.12 16.23
N PHE A 148 -7.57 0.27 16.66
CA PHE A 148 -7.39 -0.53 17.88
C PHE A 148 -6.68 -1.88 17.62
N VAL A 149 -6.65 -2.37 16.38
CA VAL A 149 -6.05 -3.68 16.01
C VAL A 149 -4.61 -3.82 16.52
N ASP A 150 -3.84 -2.73 16.48
CA ASP A 150 -2.44 -2.68 16.91
C ASP A 150 -2.24 -2.86 18.42
N PHE A 151 -3.30 -2.68 19.22
CA PHE A 151 -3.25 -2.65 20.68
C PHE A 151 -4.01 -3.80 21.33
N LEU A 152 -4.77 -4.57 20.56
CA LEU A 152 -5.51 -5.72 21.08
C LEU A 152 -4.58 -6.91 21.30
N PRO A 153 -4.74 -7.70 22.38
CA PRO A 153 -4.05 -8.97 22.52
C PRO A 153 -4.53 -9.98 21.48
N ASP A 154 -3.67 -10.92 21.09
CA ASP A 154 -3.98 -11.89 20.03
C ASP A 154 -5.18 -12.77 20.35
N GLU A 155 -5.40 -13.11 21.63
CA GLU A 155 -6.57 -13.86 22.07
C GLU A 155 -7.86 -13.10 21.77
N ALA A 156 -7.84 -11.77 21.88
CA ALA A 156 -8.99 -10.94 21.53
C ALA A 156 -9.18 -10.82 20.02
N ILE A 157 -8.09 -10.71 19.24
CA ILE A 157 -8.18 -10.72 17.78
C ILE A 157 -8.78 -12.03 17.29
N ARG A 158 -8.27 -13.18 17.75
CA ARG A 158 -8.80 -14.50 17.37
C ARG A 158 -10.29 -14.63 17.69
N ALA A 159 -10.69 -14.26 18.91
CA ALA A 159 -12.08 -14.29 19.33
C ALA A 159 -12.98 -13.40 18.44
N VAL A 160 -12.50 -12.23 18.02
CA VAL A 160 -13.26 -11.36 17.11
C VAL A 160 -13.32 -11.96 15.70
N LEU A 161 -12.21 -12.47 15.17
CA LEU A 161 -12.14 -13.10 13.84
C LEU A 161 -13.08 -14.31 13.70
N GLU A 162 -13.26 -15.10 14.77
CA GLU A 162 -14.20 -16.23 14.82
C GLU A 162 -15.67 -15.81 14.66
N HIS A 163 -16.01 -14.56 14.99
CA HIS A 163 -17.37 -14.03 14.89
C HIS A 163 -17.59 -13.20 13.61
N ILE A 164 -16.54 -12.95 12.82
CA ILE A 164 -16.67 -12.25 11.53
C ILE A 164 -16.96 -13.28 10.45
N GLU A 165 -18.21 -13.33 10.02
CA GLU A 165 -18.67 -14.23 8.94
C GLU A 165 -18.39 -13.67 7.54
N ASN A 166 -18.27 -12.34 7.40
CA ASN A 166 -18.09 -11.69 6.11
C ASN A 166 -16.67 -11.11 5.97
N ASP A 167 -15.89 -11.66 5.05
CA ASP A 167 -14.51 -11.25 4.79
C ASP A 167 -14.40 -9.82 4.20
N GLU A 168 -15.49 -9.26 3.65
CA GLU A 168 -15.55 -7.83 3.28
C GLU A 168 -15.25 -6.92 4.49
N MET A 169 -15.72 -7.30 5.68
CA MET A 169 -15.46 -6.50 6.88
C MET A 169 -13.97 -6.44 7.20
N LEU A 170 -13.24 -7.55 6.99
CA LEU A 170 -11.81 -7.62 7.22
C LEU A 170 -11.06 -6.68 6.29
N LEU A 171 -11.41 -6.68 5.00
CA LEU A 171 -10.83 -5.77 4.02
C LEU A 171 -11.07 -4.30 4.41
N ARG A 172 -12.30 -3.93 4.79
CA ARG A 172 -12.60 -2.55 5.20
C ARG A 172 -11.84 -2.11 6.44
N ILE A 173 -11.66 -3.00 7.42
CA ILE A 173 -10.89 -2.70 8.64
C ILE A 173 -9.40 -2.56 8.33
N SER A 174 -8.88 -3.45 7.48
CA SER A 174 -7.47 -3.56 7.18
C SER A 174 -6.88 -2.27 6.59
N PHE A 175 -7.67 -1.51 5.82
CA PHE A 175 -7.31 -0.19 5.30
C PHE A 175 -6.97 0.85 6.39
N PHE A 176 -7.51 0.69 7.59
CA PHE A 176 -7.34 1.63 8.69
C PHE A 176 -6.34 1.18 9.77
N VAL A 177 -5.77 -0.02 9.66
CA VAL A 177 -4.71 -0.52 10.56
C VAL A 177 -3.47 0.38 10.45
N GLU A 178 -2.81 0.73 11.57
CA GLU A 178 -1.66 1.65 11.52
C GLU A 178 -0.33 0.92 11.31
N SER A 179 -0.19 -0.31 11.80
CA SER A 179 1.06 -1.07 11.71
C SER A 179 1.05 -2.14 10.60
N PRO A 180 1.94 -2.03 9.59
CA PRO A 180 2.27 -3.10 8.65
C PRO A 180 2.49 -4.46 9.31
N ASN A 181 3.34 -4.49 10.34
CA ASN A 181 3.70 -5.73 11.03
C ASN A 181 2.52 -6.34 11.78
N ARG A 182 1.58 -5.52 12.26
CA ARG A 182 0.36 -6.04 12.90
C ARG A 182 -0.57 -6.62 11.87
N LEU A 183 -0.75 -5.93 10.74
CA LEU A 183 -1.56 -6.42 9.64
C LEU A 183 -1.04 -7.78 9.17
N ASP A 184 0.28 -7.89 8.97
CA ASP A 184 0.95 -9.15 8.66
C ASP A 184 0.62 -10.25 9.66
N HIS A 185 0.79 -9.96 10.95
CA HIS A 185 0.50 -10.91 12.01
C HIS A 185 -0.95 -11.37 12.01
N VAL A 186 -1.90 -10.44 11.85
CA VAL A 186 -3.34 -10.75 11.82
C VAL A 186 -3.69 -11.63 10.61
N VAL A 187 -3.08 -11.37 9.45
CA VAL A 187 -3.27 -12.21 8.26
C VAL A 187 -2.81 -13.65 8.51
N HIS A 188 -1.68 -13.84 9.20
CA HIS A 188 -1.19 -15.18 9.55
C HIS A 188 -2.02 -15.90 10.64
N LEU A 189 -2.90 -15.19 11.35
CA LEU A 189 -3.86 -15.81 12.27
C LEU A 189 -5.09 -16.40 11.53
N MET A 190 -5.27 -16.06 10.25
CA MET A 190 -6.42 -16.49 9.46
C MET A 190 -6.11 -17.76 8.66
N PRO A 191 -7.12 -18.63 8.42
CA PRO A 191 -7.00 -19.71 7.45
C PRO A 191 -6.76 -19.16 6.03
N ALA A 192 -5.90 -19.83 5.25
CA ALA A 192 -5.58 -19.45 3.88
C ALA A 192 -6.82 -19.33 2.97
N GLU A 193 -7.87 -20.11 3.22
CA GLU A 193 -9.13 -20.03 2.47
C GLU A 193 -9.81 -18.66 2.63
N ARG A 194 -9.79 -18.06 3.83
CA ARG A 194 -10.35 -16.72 4.04
C ARG A 194 -9.56 -15.65 3.30
N LEU A 195 -8.25 -15.82 3.16
CA LEU A 195 -7.42 -14.90 2.37
C LEU A 195 -7.77 -15.00 0.88
N ARG A 196 -7.99 -16.21 0.36
CA ARG A 196 -8.48 -16.41 -1.01
C ARG A 196 -9.84 -15.74 -1.22
N GLN A 197 -10.79 -15.95 -0.30
CA GLN A 197 -12.11 -15.31 -0.38
C GLN A 197 -12.01 -13.78 -0.33
N ALA A 198 -11.15 -13.22 0.52
CA ALA A 198 -10.89 -11.79 0.57
C ALA A 198 -10.35 -11.26 -0.78
N ILE A 199 -9.42 -11.97 -1.43
CA ILE A 199 -8.94 -11.59 -2.77
C ILE A 199 -10.08 -11.60 -3.80
N LEU A 200 -10.97 -12.59 -3.75
CA LEU A 200 -12.12 -12.64 -4.67
C LEU A 200 -13.12 -11.51 -4.43
N LEU A 201 -13.36 -11.13 -3.17
CA LEU A 201 -14.21 -10.00 -2.81
C LEU A 201 -13.60 -8.65 -3.22
N ALA A 202 -12.27 -8.53 -3.19
CA ALA A 202 -11.55 -7.33 -3.58
C ALA A 202 -11.76 -6.93 -5.04
N VAL A 203 -11.91 -7.94 -5.91
CA VAL A 203 -12.05 -7.76 -7.36
C VAL A 203 -13.51 -7.71 -7.81
N ASP A 204 -14.47 -7.79 -6.89
CA ASP A 204 -15.90 -7.65 -7.20
C ASP A 204 -16.25 -6.15 -7.29
N GLU A 205 -16.54 -5.68 -8.50
CA GLU A 205 -16.90 -4.28 -8.80
C GLU A 205 -18.11 -3.78 -8.00
N SER A 206 -19.00 -4.68 -7.59
CA SER A 206 -20.20 -4.30 -6.82
C SER A 206 -19.90 -3.87 -5.39
N ARG A 207 -18.68 -4.13 -4.89
CA ARG A 207 -18.32 -3.99 -3.46
C ARG A 207 -17.51 -2.71 -3.15
N ASP A 208 -16.90 -2.08 -4.15
CA ASP A 208 -16.01 -0.91 -4.00
C ASP A 208 -14.97 -1.13 -2.88
N LEU A 209 -14.23 -2.25 -2.94
CA LEU A 209 -13.21 -2.67 -1.95
C LEU A 209 -11.77 -2.63 -2.48
N LEU A 210 -11.65 -2.33 -3.76
CA LEU A 210 -10.41 -2.39 -4.49
C LEU A 210 -9.38 -1.41 -3.95
N THR A 211 -9.83 -0.22 -3.57
CA THR A 211 -8.99 0.80 -2.94
C THR A 211 -8.42 0.31 -1.60
N GLU A 212 -9.24 -0.36 -0.80
CA GLU A 212 -8.83 -0.94 0.48
C GLU A 212 -7.75 -2.00 0.28
N VAL A 213 -7.95 -2.90 -0.68
CA VAL A 213 -7.01 -3.99 -0.97
C VAL A 213 -5.70 -3.49 -1.56
N MET A 214 -5.75 -2.48 -2.43
CA MET A 214 -4.54 -1.86 -2.97
C MET A 214 -3.72 -1.19 -1.87
N SER A 215 -4.37 -0.57 -0.88
CA SER A 215 -3.67 -0.07 0.31
C SER A 215 -2.97 -1.19 1.09
N LEU A 216 -3.55 -2.39 1.17
CA LEU A 216 -2.89 -3.51 1.83
C LEU A 216 -1.62 -3.91 1.11
N ILE A 217 -1.68 -4.05 -0.22
CA ILE A 217 -0.50 -4.40 -1.02
C ILE A 217 0.64 -3.43 -0.72
N ILE A 218 0.35 -2.15 -0.52
CA ILE A 218 1.37 -1.13 -0.24
C ILE A 218 1.97 -1.27 1.15
N HIS A 219 1.13 -1.53 2.16
CA HIS A 219 1.48 -1.43 3.58
C HIS A 219 1.81 -2.76 4.26
N VAL A 220 1.76 -3.90 3.57
CA VAL A 220 2.21 -5.19 4.12
C VAL A 220 3.71 -5.41 3.87
N SER A 221 4.34 -6.28 4.66
CA SER A 221 5.77 -6.60 4.43
C SER A 221 6.00 -7.23 3.06
N TYR A 222 7.25 -7.22 2.59
CA TYR A 222 7.64 -7.89 1.35
C TYR A 222 7.30 -9.39 1.34
N ALA A 223 7.37 -10.07 2.50
CA ALA A 223 7.01 -11.48 2.61
C ALA A 223 5.52 -11.69 2.35
N LEU A 224 4.67 -10.87 2.98
CA LEU A 224 3.24 -10.96 2.79
C LEU A 224 2.78 -10.44 1.41
N LYS A 225 3.45 -9.43 0.85
CA LYS A 225 3.24 -8.99 -0.55
C LYS A 225 3.39 -10.14 -1.51
N ARG A 226 4.46 -10.93 -1.37
CA ARG A 226 4.71 -12.11 -2.18
C ARG A 226 3.61 -13.15 -2.00
N GLU A 227 3.27 -13.51 -0.76
CA GLU A 227 2.25 -14.51 -0.48
C GLU A 227 0.87 -14.13 -1.05
N LEU A 228 0.40 -12.91 -0.76
CA LEU A 228 -0.89 -12.42 -1.26
C LEU A 228 -0.89 -12.27 -2.77
N GLY A 229 0.21 -11.79 -3.35
CA GLY A 229 0.34 -11.66 -4.81
C GLY A 229 0.42 -13.00 -5.53
N ASP A 230 1.07 -14.02 -4.94
CA ASP A 230 1.08 -15.38 -5.46
C ASP A 230 -0.34 -16.00 -5.38
N LEU A 231 -1.06 -15.76 -4.28
CA LEU A 231 -2.46 -16.18 -4.13
C LEU A 231 -3.37 -15.49 -5.15
N ALA A 232 -3.16 -14.21 -5.44
CA ALA A 232 -3.88 -13.48 -6.47
C ALA A 232 -3.54 -14.02 -7.87
N ALA A 233 -2.26 -14.22 -8.18
CA ALA A 233 -1.81 -14.81 -9.45
C ALA A 233 -2.33 -16.24 -9.66
N ALA A 234 -2.60 -16.99 -8.59
CA ALA A 234 -3.21 -18.31 -8.66
C ALA A 234 -4.71 -18.31 -9.03
N GLN A 235 -5.37 -17.14 -9.08
CA GLN A 235 -6.76 -17.02 -9.55
C GLN A 235 -6.85 -17.05 -11.08
N ASP A 236 -8.05 -17.15 -11.63
CA ASP A 236 -8.28 -17.15 -13.08
C ASP A 236 -7.92 -15.81 -13.72
N GLU A 237 -7.64 -15.81 -15.04
CA GLU A 237 -7.24 -14.61 -15.78
C GLU A 237 -8.25 -13.47 -15.66
N ALA A 238 -9.55 -13.76 -15.68
CA ALA A 238 -10.60 -12.75 -15.49
C ALA A 238 -10.53 -12.00 -14.15
N VAL A 239 -9.97 -12.62 -13.10
CA VAL A 239 -9.74 -11.95 -11.81
C VAL A 239 -8.55 -11.00 -11.92
N LEU A 240 -7.49 -11.42 -12.61
CA LEU A 240 -6.29 -10.61 -12.80
C LEU A 240 -6.54 -9.44 -13.76
N ASP A 241 -7.34 -9.65 -14.80
CA ASP A 241 -7.77 -8.59 -15.72
C ASP A 241 -8.46 -7.45 -14.97
N ARG A 242 -9.35 -7.78 -14.03
CA ARG A 242 -9.99 -6.78 -13.15
C ARG A 242 -8.99 -6.04 -12.28
N VAL A 243 -7.93 -6.69 -11.79
CA VAL A 243 -6.85 -6.02 -11.04
C VAL A 243 -6.06 -5.06 -11.94
N VAL A 244 -5.84 -5.43 -13.20
CA VAL A 244 -5.17 -4.58 -14.19
C VAL A 244 -6.02 -3.35 -14.52
N GLU A 245 -7.31 -3.54 -14.82
CA GLU A 245 -8.27 -2.47 -15.11
C GLU A 245 -8.38 -1.50 -13.94
N ALA A 246 -8.50 -2.04 -12.74
CA ALA A 246 -8.47 -1.33 -11.47
C ALA A 246 -7.22 -0.46 -11.31
N ALA A 247 -6.04 -1.06 -11.47
CA ALA A 247 -4.77 -0.38 -11.30
C ALA A 247 -4.60 0.72 -12.34
N HIS A 248 -5.04 0.49 -13.58
CA HIS A 248 -5.04 1.48 -14.64
C HIS A 248 -6.00 2.64 -14.33
N ALA A 249 -7.26 2.36 -14.02
CA ALA A 249 -8.29 3.38 -13.75
C ALA A 249 -7.93 4.27 -12.55
N GLN A 250 -7.28 3.70 -11.53
CA GLN A 250 -6.89 4.42 -10.31
C GLN A 250 -5.44 4.93 -10.34
N GLN A 251 -4.70 4.75 -11.44
CA GLN A 251 -3.29 5.16 -11.60
C GLN A 251 -2.35 4.58 -10.52
N LEU A 252 -2.49 3.30 -10.21
CA LEU A 252 -1.79 2.62 -9.11
C LEU A 252 -0.56 1.82 -9.54
N TRP A 253 -0.09 1.95 -10.79
CA TRP A 253 1.07 1.23 -11.30
C TRP A 253 2.35 1.51 -10.52
N THR A 254 2.51 2.74 -10.02
CA THR A 254 3.63 3.15 -9.15
C THR A 254 3.77 2.25 -7.91
N ASP A 255 2.64 1.72 -7.45
CA ASP A 255 2.55 0.93 -6.23
C ASP A 255 2.52 -0.57 -6.52
N LEU A 256 1.91 -0.95 -7.65
CA LEU A 256 1.73 -2.34 -8.05
C LEU A 256 3.00 -2.92 -8.69
N LEU A 257 3.77 -2.16 -9.46
CA LEU A 257 4.99 -2.66 -10.12
C LEU A 257 6.04 -3.19 -9.11
N PRO A 258 6.36 -2.48 -8.01
CA PRO A 258 7.26 -3.01 -6.98
C PRO A 258 6.69 -4.23 -6.25
N ALA A 259 5.37 -4.40 -6.22
CA ALA A 259 4.75 -5.60 -5.67
C ALA A 259 4.88 -6.80 -6.64
N ILE A 260 4.72 -6.56 -7.95
CA ILE A 260 4.92 -7.56 -9.00
C ILE A 260 6.39 -8.03 -9.04
N SER A 261 7.35 -7.13 -8.85
CA SER A 261 8.79 -7.46 -8.90
C SER A 261 9.26 -8.43 -7.81
N VAL A 262 8.47 -8.61 -6.73
CA VAL A 262 8.81 -9.52 -5.62
C VAL A 262 8.01 -10.82 -5.57
N LEU A 263 7.08 -11.04 -6.51
CA LEU A 263 6.29 -12.27 -6.61
C LEU A 263 7.16 -13.48 -6.96
N SER A 264 6.60 -14.69 -6.86
CA SER A 264 7.26 -15.90 -7.38
C SER A 264 7.42 -15.84 -8.90
N GLU A 265 8.41 -16.55 -9.45
CA GLU A 265 8.68 -16.56 -10.90
C GLU A 265 7.46 -17.01 -11.72
N ASN A 266 6.70 -17.98 -11.21
CA ASN A 266 5.48 -18.46 -11.86
C ASN A 266 4.39 -17.37 -11.88
N ALA A 267 4.23 -16.64 -10.77
CA ALA A 267 3.28 -15.53 -10.70
C ALA A 267 3.71 -14.37 -11.60
N GLN A 268 5.00 -14.01 -11.61
CA GLN A 268 5.55 -13.00 -12.52
C GLN A 268 5.30 -13.38 -13.97
N HIS A 269 5.67 -14.60 -14.38
CA HIS A 269 5.44 -15.09 -15.74
C HIS A 269 3.96 -15.05 -16.13
N LYS A 270 3.04 -15.39 -15.22
CA LYS A 270 1.61 -15.30 -15.53
C LYS A 270 1.14 -13.85 -15.68
N VAL A 271 1.45 -12.99 -14.71
CA VAL A 271 0.96 -11.60 -14.65
C VAL A 271 1.52 -10.76 -15.80
N VAL A 272 2.81 -10.90 -16.14
CA VAL A 272 3.42 -10.09 -17.21
C VAL A 272 2.97 -10.52 -18.60
N ASN A 273 2.29 -11.66 -18.75
CA ASN A 273 1.84 -12.20 -20.04
C ASN A 273 0.31 -12.17 -20.21
N LEU A 274 -0.42 -11.53 -19.29
CA LEU A 274 -1.88 -11.42 -19.35
C LEU A 274 -2.32 -10.81 -20.70
N PRO A 275 -3.34 -11.39 -21.36
CA PRO A 275 -3.83 -10.90 -22.65
C PRO A 275 -4.23 -9.42 -22.63
N ILE A 276 -4.89 -8.96 -21.55
CA ILE A 276 -5.35 -7.58 -21.39
C ILE A 276 -4.23 -6.54 -21.58
N LEU A 277 -2.99 -6.86 -21.17
CA LEU A 277 -1.85 -5.95 -21.32
C LEU A 277 -1.55 -5.67 -22.80
N ARG A 278 -1.77 -6.64 -23.70
CA ARG A 278 -1.58 -6.48 -25.15
C ARG A 278 -2.81 -5.97 -25.86
N GLU A 279 -3.99 -6.35 -25.37
CA GLU A 279 -5.28 -6.01 -25.97
C GLU A 279 -5.70 -4.57 -25.69
N GLU A 280 -5.27 -4.00 -24.56
CA GLU A 280 -5.54 -2.63 -24.14
C GLU A 280 -4.25 -1.76 -24.16
N PRO A 281 -3.91 -1.11 -25.29
CA PRO A 281 -2.71 -0.28 -25.42
C PRO A 281 -2.51 0.76 -24.32
N ALA A 282 -3.60 1.33 -23.81
CA ALA A 282 -3.56 2.35 -22.77
C ALA A 282 -2.95 1.84 -21.46
N VAL A 283 -3.09 0.54 -21.18
CA VAL A 283 -2.54 -0.08 -19.97
C VAL A 283 -1.03 -0.14 -20.03
N LEU A 284 -0.44 -0.66 -21.12
CA LEU A 284 1.02 -0.72 -21.27
C LEU A 284 1.66 0.66 -21.28
N VAL A 285 1.05 1.64 -21.96
CA VAL A 285 1.50 3.04 -21.93
C VAL A 285 1.51 3.55 -20.49
N SER A 286 0.43 3.34 -19.75
CA SER A 286 0.34 3.76 -18.35
C SER A 286 1.38 3.09 -17.43
N ILE A 287 1.75 1.85 -17.71
CA ILE A 287 2.81 1.11 -17.00
C ILE A 287 4.18 1.75 -17.27
N LEU A 288 4.52 1.98 -18.54
CA LEU A 288 5.81 2.57 -18.93
C LEU A 288 5.93 4.03 -18.45
N ASP A 289 4.84 4.79 -18.50
CA ASP A 289 4.80 6.16 -17.98
C ASP A 289 5.01 6.19 -16.46
N ALA A 290 4.43 5.24 -15.72
CA ALA A 290 4.67 5.11 -14.28
C ALA A 290 6.12 4.69 -14.00
N ALA A 291 6.69 3.77 -14.79
CA ALA A 291 8.07 3.37 -14.67
C ALA A 291 9.04 4.53 -14.86
N HIS A 292 8.78 5.40 -15.85
CA HIS A 292 9.54 6.61 -16.07
C HIS A 292 9.38 7.63 -14.96
N ARG A 293 8.14 8.07 -14.72
CA ARG A 293 7.83 9.17 -13.80
C ARG A 293 8.30 8.90 -12.38
N ASP A 294 8.19 7.65 -11.93
CA ASP A 294 8.46 7.25 -10.55
C ASP A 294 9.77 6.44 -10.40
N ALA A 295 10.63 6.42 -11.43
CA ALA A 295 11.93 5.76 -11.45
C ALA A 295 11.89 4.24 -11.12
N LEU A 296 10.90 3.53 -11.66
CA LEU A 296 10.68 2.10 -11.42
C LEU A 296 11.24 1.20 -12.53
N TRP A 297 12.10 1.72 -13.40
CA TRP A 297 12.74 0.90 -14.44
C TRP A 297 13.52 -0.29 -13.87
N GLY A 298 14.08 -0.14 -12.67
CA GLY A 298 14.73 -1.24 -11.94
C GLY A 298 13.76 -2.38 -11.54
N ASP A 299 12.47 -2.09 -11.35
CA ASP A 299 11.44 -3.11 -11.12
C ASP A 299 10.93 -3.72 -12.43
N VAL A 300 10.85 -2.93 -13.50
CA VAL A 300 10.27 -3.34 -14.79
C VAL A 300 11.23 -4.16 -15.65
N LEU A 301 12.50 -3.76 -15.75
CA LEU A 301 13.47 -4.44 -16.62
C LEU A 301 13.68 -5.93 -16.26
N PRO A 302 13.77 -6.32 -14.97
CA PRO A 302 13.82 -7.73 -14.60
C PRO A 302 12.66 -8.54 -15.16
N LEU A 303 11.46 -7.97 -15.23
CA LEU A 303 10.23 -8.65 -15.63
C LEU A 303 10.24 -9.04 -17.12
N VAL A 304 11.01 -8.36 -17.96
CA VAL A 304 11.16 -8.68 -19.39
C VAL A 304 11.62 -10.12 -19.59
N ARG A 305 12.42 -10.68 -18.68
CA ARG A 305 12.89 -12.07 -18.79
C ARG A 305 11.75 -13.09 -18.75
N TYR A 306 10.64 -12.74 -18.08
CA TYR A 306 9.47 -13.59 -17.92
C TYR A 306 8.40 -13.33 -19.00
N MET A 307 8.59 -12.34 -19.86
CA MET A 307 7.67 -12.06 -20.97
C MET A 307 7.85 -13.06 -22.11
N ASP A 308 6.73 -13.47 -22.70
CA ASP A 308 6.68 -14.24 -23.93
C ASP A 308 6.98 -13.37 -25.16
N GLU A 309 7.24 -14.01 -26.32
CA GLU A 309 7.59 -13.28 -27.54
C GLU A 309 6.52 -12.26 -27.96
N PRO A 310 5.21 -12.60 -27.97
CA PRO A 310 4.16 -11.63 -28.23
C PRO A 310 4.18 -10.40 -27.33
N MET A 311 4.40 -10.56 -26.02
CA MET A 311 4.45 -9.45 -25.08
C MET A 311 5.68 -8.58 -25.30
N ARG A 312 6.86 -9.17 -25.55
CA ARG A 312 8.08 -8.42 -25.87
C ARG A 312 7.93 -7.56 -27.11
N ILE A 313 7.24 -8.07 -28.13
CA ILE A 313 6.91 -7.30 -29.35
C ILE A 313 5.96 -6.15 -29.01
N ALA A 314 4.94 -6.37 -28.17
CA ALA A 314 4.02 -5.33 -27.74
C ALA A 314 4.76 -4.21 -26.98
N VAL A 315 5.58 -4.58 -25.98
CA VAL A 315 6.40 -3.63 -25.21
C VAL A 315 7.33 -2.84 -26.14
N ALA A 316 7.99 -3.49 -27.11
CA ALA A 316 8.85 -2.80 -28.07
C ALA A 316 8.09 -1.76 -28.91
N ARG A 317 6.88 -2.07 -29.37
CA ARG A 317 6.04 -1.10 -30.11
C ARG A 317 5.72 0.15 -29.29
N PHE A 318 5.48 0.01 -27.99
CA PHE A 318 5.27 1.16 -27.12
C PHE A 318 6.57 1.88 -26.79
N ALA A 319 7.67 1.14 -26.62
CA ALA A 319 8.99 1.68 -26.37
C ALA A 319 9.49 2.58 -27.52
N GLU A 320 9.02 2.36 -28.75
CA GLU A 320 9.30 3.23 -29.91
C GLU A 320 8.94 4.70 -29.63
N ASN A 321 7.84 4.94 -28.93
CA ASN A 321 7.28 6.26 -28.68
C ASN A 321 7.69 6.86 -27.33
N LEU A 322 8.51 6.16 -26.54
CA LEU A 322 9.02 6.69 -25.27
C LEU A 322 9.88 7.93 -25.52
N PRO A 323 9.84 8.94 -24.64
CA PRO A 323 10.71 10.10 -24.77
C PRO A 323 12.18 9.73 -24.43
N THR A 324 13.13 10.54 -24.88
CA THR A 324 14.57 10.23 -24.79
C THR A 324 15.06 10.13 -23.34
N ASP A 325 14.50 10.93 -22.43
CA ASP A 325 14.74 10.86 -20.99
C ASP A 325 14.24 9.55 -20.36
N ALA A 326 13.13 8.98 -20.86
CA ALA A 326 12.66 7.67 -20.43
C ALA A 326 13.60 6.53 -20.89
N LEU A 327 14.14 6.63 -22.11
CA LEU A 327 15.15 5.69 -22.58
C LEU A 327 16.44 5.77 -21.77
N ASP A 328 16.83 6.98 -21.35
CA ASP A 328 17.98 7.19 -20.46
C ASP A 328 17.74 6.61 -19.07
N GLY A 329 16.58 6.85 -18.47
CA GLY A 329 16.20 6.23 -17.19
C GLY A 329 16.21 4.69 -17.24
N ALA A 330 15.81 4.09 -18.36
CA ALA A 330 15.91 2.65 -18.55
C ALA A 330 17.37 2.18 -18.71
N ALA A 331 18.23 2.94 -19.39
CA ALA A 331 19.66 2.63 -19.52
C ALA A 331 20.39 2.75 -18.17
N ASP A 332 20.09 3.78 -17.38
CA ASP A 332 20.63 3.96 -16.02
C ASP A 332 20.20 2.81 -15.09
N ALA A 333 18.92 2.41 -15.13
CA ALA A 333 18.45 1.26 -14.37
C ALA A 333 19.09 -0.06 -14.83
N ALA A 334 19.35 -0.22 -16.13
CA ALA A 334 20.08 -1.38 -16.65
C ALA A 334 21.54 -1.40 -16.20
N LEU A 335 22.18 -0.23 -16.08
CA LEU A 335 23.52 -0.08 -15.52
C LEU A 335 23.55 -0.46 -14.04
N LEU A 336 22.67 0.13 -13.22
CA LEU A 336 22.63 -0.10 -11.78
C LEU A 336 22.23 -1.53 -11.41
N GLY A 337 21.32 -2.14 -12.17
CA GLY A 337 20.78 -3.48 -11.92
C GLY A 337 21.44 -4.61 -12.73
N GLU A 338 22.38 -4.31 -13.62
CA GLU A 338 22.94 -5.25 -14.60
C GLU A 338 21.83 -5.96 -15.42
N HIS A 339 20.86 -5.18 -15.92
CA HIS A 339 19.71 -5.66 -16.70
C HIS A 339 19.84 -5.43 -18.21
N TRP A 340 21.08 -5.33 -18.70
CA TRP A 340 21.37 -5.07 -20.12
C TRP A 340 20.78 -6.08 -21.08
N GLU A 341 20.77 -7.37 -20.74
CA GLU A 341 20.18 -8.41 -21.61
C GLU A 341 18.69 -8.17 -21.87
N ALA A 342 17.93 -7.75 -20.85
CA ALA A 342 16.52 -7.42 -20.98
C ALA A 342 16.32 -6.19 -21.87
N LEU A 343 17.08 -5.13 -21.62
CA LEU A 343 16.99 -3.89 -22.37
C LEU A 343 17.40 -4.07 -23.84
N LEU A 344 18.49 -4.80 -24.10
CA LEU A 344 18.96 -5.12 -25.45
C LEU A 344 17.96 -5.99 -26.22
N ASP A 345 17.28 -6.90 -25.53
CA ASP A 345 16.25 -7.72 -26.13
C ASP A 345 15.02 -6.87 -26.55
N ILE A 346 14.63 -5.85 -25.80
CA ILE A 346 13.62 -4.90 -26.28
C ILE A 346 14.18 -4.01 -27.41
N ALA A 347 15.42 -3.54 -27.27
CA ALA A 347 16.07 -2.64 -28.24
C ALA A 347 16.22 -3.27 -29.63
N ARG A 348 16.50 -4.58 -29.74
CA ARG A 348 16.57 -5.23 -31.07
C ARG A 348 15.23 -5.28 -31.81
N ARG A 349 14.10 -5.07 -31.11
CA ARG A 349 12.73 -5.14 -31.66
C ARG A 349 12.14 -3.78 -32.03
N ILE A 350 12.76 -2.67 -31.61
CA ILE A 350 12.35 -1.31 -32.04
C ILE A 350 12.96 -0.97 -33.41
N PRO A 351 12.37 -0.04 -34.19
CA PRO A 351 12.91 0.36 -35.48
C PRO A 351 14.31 0.98 -35.41
N GLU A 352 15.11 0.80 -36.47
CA GLU A 352 16.50 1.27 -36.58
C GLU A 352 16.74 2.75 -36.19
N PRO A 353 15.90 3.72 -36.59
CA PRO A 353 16.07 5.12 -36.15
C PRO A 353 16.06 5.26 -34.62
N ARG A 354 15.20 4.48 -33.95
CA ARG A 354 15.09 4.49 -32.49
C ARG A 354 16.23 3.70 -31.83
N GLN A 355 16.70 2.63 -32.46
CA GLN A 355 17.91 1.91 -32.02
C GLN A 355 19.13 2.84 -31.99
N ARG A 356 19.32 3.68 -33.02
CA ARG A 356 20.40 4.68 -33.06
C ARG A 356 20.26 5.73 -31.97
N ALA A 357 19.05 6.24 -31.74
CA ALA A 357 18.79 7.21 -30.68
C ALA A 357 19.12 6.63 -29.30
N TRP A 358 18.73 5.38 -29.04
CA TRP A 358 19.07 4.67 -27.82
C TRP A 358 20.57 4.38 -27.71
N ALA A 359 21.23 3.93 -28.79
CA ALA A 359 22.67 3.70 -28.80
C ALA A 359 23.47 4.98 -28.51
N ALA A 360 22.99 6.15 -28.95
CA ALA A 360 23.61 7.44 -28.62
C ALA A 360 23.59 7.73 -27.11
N ILE A 361 22.51 7.38 -26.42
CA ILE A 361 22.42 7.47 -24.95
C ILE A 361 23.44 6.53 -24.31
N VAL A 362 23.48 5.26 -24.74
CA VAL A 362 24.43 4.26 -24.21
C VAL A 362 25.89 4.65 -24.43
N LYS A 363 26.22 5.26 -25.58
CA LYS A 363 27.56 5.79 -25.87
C LYS A 363 28.00 6.85 -24.85
N GLY A 364 27.07 7.64 -24.30
CA GLY A 364 27.35 8.60 -23.24
C GLY A 364 27.89 7.94 -21.96
N TYR A 365 27.36 6.77 -21.58
CA TYR A 365 27.91 5.98 -20.46
C TYR A 365 29.31 5.45 -20.76
N GLY A 366 29.62 5.20 -22.04
CA GLY A 366 30.94 4.77 -22.50
C GLY A 366 32.05 5.81 -22.36
N GLU A 367 31.71 7.10 -22.20
CA GLU A 367 32.71 8.13 -21.84
C GLU A 367 33.27 7.92 -20.42
N VAL A 368 32.47 7.30 -19.55
CA VAL A 368 32.82 6.99 -18.16
C VAL A 368 33.37 5.57 -18.02
N ASP A 369 32.77 4.60 -18.73
CA ASP A 369 33.18 3.19 -18.74
C ASP A 369 33.26 2.63 -20.18
N PRO A 370 34.44 2.72 -20.83
CA PRO A 370 34.63 2.22 -22.19
C PRO A 370 34.43 0.70 -22.33
N ASP A 371 34.76 -0.08 -21.30
CA ASP A 371 34.67 -1.55 -21.31
C ASP A 371 33.19 -1.99 -21.33
N LEU A 372 32.33 -1.27 -20.60
CA LEU A 372 30.89 -1.45 -20.65
C LEU A 372 30.34 -1.23 -22.07
N LEU A 373 30.75 -0.14 -22.73
CA LEU A 373 30.28 0.17 -24.08
C LEU A 373 30.71 -0.91 -25.08
N GLU A 374 31.94 -1.40 -25.00
CA GLU A 374 32.42 -2.50 -25.86
C GLU A 374 31.59 -3.77 -25.63
N ARG A 375 31.32 -4.11 -24.38
CA ARG A 375 30.50 -5.28 -24.00
C ARG A 375 29.09 -5.17 -24.57
N ILE A 376 28.44 -4.01 -24.43
CA ILE A 376 27.08 -3.77 -24.94
C ILE A 376 27.06 -3.77 -26.47
N ALA A 377 28.00 -3.08 -27.12
CA ALA A 377 28.08 -3.02 -28.58
C ALA A 377 28.31 -4.41 -29.20
N ARG A 378 29.21 -5.22 -28.61
CA ARG A 378 29.41 -6.61 -29.02
C ARG A 378 28.12 -7.42 -28.89
N ARG A 379 27.42 -7.30 -27.77
CA ARG A 379 26.16 -8.01 -27.54
C ARG A 379 25.04 -7.56 -28.49
N ALA A 380 24.95 -6.27 -28.77
CA ALA A 380 24.04 -5.73 -29.79
C ALA A 380 24.36 -6.27 -31.19
N GLY A 381 25.64 -6.45 -31.52
CA GLY A 381 26.09 -7.12 -32.74
C GLY A 381 25.60 -8.56 -32.84
N GLU A 382 25.76 -9.35 -31.77
CA GLU A 382 25.24 -10.73 -31.69
C GLU A 382 23.72 -10.81 -31.85
N LEU A 383 22.99 -9.79 -31.36
CA LEU A 383 21.54 -9.68 -31.45
C LEU A 383 21.06 -9.07 -32.79
N GLY A 384 21.98 -8.70 -33.69
CA GLY A 384 21.67 -8.27 -35.05
C GLY A 384 21.47 -6.76 -35.25
N PHE A 385 21.78 -5.93 -34.26
CA PHE A 385 21.60 -4.47 -34.34
C PHE A 385 22.84 -3.64 -33.96
N GLY A 386 24.03 -4.25 -34.04
CA GLY A 386 25.31 -3.58 -33.77
C GLY A 386 25.56 -2.33 -34.62
N HIS A 387 24.96 -2.22 -35.82
CA HIS A 387 25.04 -1.05 -36.69
C HIS A 387 24.56 0.25 -36.00
N ALA A 388 23.70 0.16 -34.98
CA ALA A 388 23.27 1.31 -34.20
C ALA A 388 24.41 1.92 -33.36
N PHE A 389 25.41 1.12 -33.01
CA PHE A 389 26.57 1.52 -32.20
C PHE A 389 27.76 1.99 -33.04
N GLU A 390 27.75 1.78 -34.34
CA GLU A 390 28.77 2.29 -35.23
C GLU A 390 28.72 3.83 -35.28
N ALA A 391 29.86 4.48 -35.55
CA ALA A 391 29.85 5.91 -35.84
C ALA A 391 29.10 6.12 -37.17
N GLU A 392 28.31 7.19 -37.29
CA GLU A 392 27.88 7.64 -38.61
C GLU A 392 29.15 7.86 -39.44
N SER A 393 29.42 6.92 -40.34
CA SER A 393 30.36 7.16 -41.42
C SER A 393 29.74 8.29 -42.22
N ALA A 394 30.26 9.50 -41.96
CA ALA A 394 29.86 10.71 -42.64
C ALA A 394 29.78 10.41 -44.14
N THR A 395 28.56 10.33 -44.65
CA THR A 395 28.23 10.37 -46.07
C THR A 395 28.44 11.82 -46.52
N ALA A 396 29.69 12.30 -46.40
CA ALA A 396 30.18 13.59 -46.83
C ALA A 396 31.20 13.43 -47.98
N ALA A 397 31.09 12.34 -48.75
CA ALA A 397 31.96 12.05 -49.89
C ALA A 397 31.20 11.71 -51.18
N ALA A 398 29.94 12.13 -51.34
CA ALA A 398 29.17 11.87 -52.56
C ALA A 398 28.50 13.10 -53.22
N LEU A 399 28.70 14.33 -52.73
CA LEU A 399 28.24 15.57 -53.39
C LEU A 399 29.17 16.76 -53.13
N ALA A 400 30.46 16.62 -53.42
CA ALA A 400 31.36 17.76 -53.67
C ALA A 400 32.46 17.35 -54.66
#